data_AF-A0A9Q1HD83-F1
#
_entry.id   AF-A0A9Q1HD83-F1
#
_cell.length_a   1.000
_cell.length_b   1.000
_cell.length_c   1.000
_cell.angle_alpha   90.00
_cell.angle_beta   90.00
_cell.angle_gamma   90.00
#
_symmetry.space_group_name_H-M   'P 1'
#
loop_
_entity.id
_entity.type
_entity.pdbx_description
1 polymer ?
#
loop_
_entity_poly.entity_id
_entity_poly.type
_entity_poly.pdbx_seq_one_letter_code
_entity_poly.pdbx_strand_id
1 'polypeptide(L)'
;MLTTRKFCVLELMYLSFFFILFHSQNKLKTQAEMTEMSNQLSLQSEYCASMGAVCCTLLWKASQQEDIIPHLLAGSQMKSFIPVVSFTLESFLATYEGEMPENMNEEIQFVLSLVGIVTNVAASAVGREFLSKSSHCKTLVESFSHLLAKPFSKHLIRLKGLAVMSLYNLSINQMGLKVLTSTKGLVPLLTWLLSVENSEEMRLHTLLLLHSLISEPNNIKLLLEVKEGVSLPSAAM
;
A
#
# COMPACT_ATOMS: atom_id res chain seq x y z
N MET A 1 61.59 28.76 -40.30
CA MET A 1 60.98 28.81 -38.95
C MET A 1 59.45 28.96 -38.98
N LEU A 2 58.85 29.75 -39.89
CA LEU A 2 57.38 29.87 -40.01
C LEU A 2 56.67 28.59 -40.47
N THR A 3 57.29 27.79 -41.35
CA THR A 3 56.72 26.55 -41.91
C THR A 3 56.59 25.45 -40.88
N THR A 4 57.58 25.28 -40.01
CA THR A 4 57.59 24.28 -38.93
C THR A 4 56.55 24.57 -37.84
N ARG A 5 56.34 25.86 -37.52
CA ARG A 5 55.26 26.28 -36.59
C ARG A 5 53.86 26.02 -37.16
N LYS A 6 53.65 26.28 -38.46
CA LYS A 6 52.36 25.98 -39.12
C LYS A 6 52.06 24.47 -39.14
N PHE A 7 53.09 23.63 -39.34
CA PHE A 7 52.94 22.17 -39.32
C PHE A 7 52.56 21.66 -37.92
N CYS A 8 53.23 22.15 -36.88
CA CYS A 8 52.95 21.79 -35.48
C CYS A 8 51.54 22.22 -35.03
N VAL A 9 51.07 23.40 -35.47
CA VAL A 9 49.69 23.84 -35.21
C VAL A 9 48.66 22.95 -35.92
N LEU A 10 48.96 22.49 -37.14
CA LEU A 10 48.07 21.57 -37.87
C LEU A 10 47.97 20.21 -37.16
N GLU A 11 49.09 19.63 -36.72
CA GLU A 11 49.10 18.37 -35.96
C GLU A 11 48.29 18.48 -34.65
N LEU A 12 48.47 19.57 -33.91
CA LEU A 12 47.71 19.82 -32.67
C LEU A 12 46.19 19.97 -32.95
N MET A 13 45.82 20.63 -34.04
CA MET A 13 44.41 20.72 -34.45
C MET A 13 43.84 19.35 -34.85
N TYR A 14 44.59 18.52 -35.58
CA TYR A 14 44.17 17.17 -35.94
C TYR A 14 43.99 16.26 -34.72
N LEU A 15 44.93 16.29 -33.77
CA LEU A 15 44.84 15.54 -32.51
C LEU A 15 43.65 16.01 -31.67
N SER A 16 43.44 17.32 -31.55
CA SER A 16 42.28 17.89 -30.84
C SER A 16 40.97 17.46 -31.49
N PHE A 17 40.87 17.55 -32.82
CA PHE A 17 39.69 17.10 -33.56
C PHE A 17 39.42 15.61 -33.38
N PHE A 18 40.44 14.76 -33.46
CA PHE A 18 40.32 13.32 -33.24
C PHE A 18 39.86 13.01 -31.81
N PHE A 19 40.42 13.69 -30.81
CA PHE A 19 40.02 13.54 -29.41
C PHE A 19 38.56 13.95 -29.18
N ILE A 20 38.13 15.09 -29.74
CA ILE A 20 36.74 15.55 -29.69
C ILE A 20 35.80 14.55 -30.36
N LEU A 21 36.18 14.03 -31.53
CA LEU A 21 35.38 13.07 -32.29
C LEU A 21 35.26 11.73 -31.56
N PHE A 22 36.35 11.23 -30.99
CA PHE A 22 36.36 10.04 -30.14
C PHE A 22 35.47 10.22 -28.90
N HIS A 23 35.59 11.35 -28.21
CA HIS A 23 34.75 11.65 -27.04
C HIS A 23 33.27 11.80 -27.40
N SER A 24 32.97 12.40 -28.57
CA SER A 24 31.61 12.52 -29.08
C SER A 24 31.00 11.14 -29.37
N GLN A 25 31.76 10.24 -30.01
CA GLN A 25 31.29 8.87 -30.25
C GLN A 25 31.08 8.07 -28.97
N ASN A 26 31.99 8.16 -28.00
CA ASN A 26 31.81 7.50 -26.70
C ASN A 26 30.57 8.03 -25.97
N LYS A 27 30.34 9.35 -26.00
CA LYS A 27 29.14 9.96 -25.41
C LYS A 27 27.86 9.43 -26.07
N LEU A 28 27.83 9.34 -27.40
CA LEU A 28 26.69 8.77 -28.14
C LEU A 28 26.46 7.30 -27.79
N LYS A 29 27.54 6.51 -27.69
CA LYS A 29 27.45 5.09 -27.32
C LYS A 29 26.87 4.91 -25.91
N THR A 30 27.36 5.66 -24.93
CA THR A 30 26.85 5.62 -23.55
C THR A 30 25.40 6.09 -23.47
N GLN A 31 25.01 7.12 -24.25
CA GLN A 31 23.61 7.55 -24.32
C GLN A 31 22.69 6.48 -24.91
N ALA A 32 23.16 5.76 -25.94
CA ALA A 32 22.42 4.65 -26.53
C ALA A 32 22.25 3.49 -25.52
N GLU A 33 23.31 3.11 -24.80
CA GLU A 33 23.27 2.09 -23.75
C GLU A 33 22.34 2.48 -22.59
N MET A 34 22.36 3.75 -22.16
CA MET A 34 21.44 4.27 -21.13
C MET A 34 19.98 4.22 -21.59
N THR A 35 19.72 4.58 -22.84
CA THR A 35 18.36 4.54 -23.42
C THR A 35 17.84 3.10 -23.48
N GLU A 36 18.69 2.16 -23.92
CA GLU A 36 18.35 0.74 -23.97
C GLU A 36 18.07 0.18 -22.56
N MET A 37 18.93 0.47 -21.59
CA MET A 37 18.74 0.03 -20.21
C MET A 37 17.48 0.63 -19.59
N SER A 38 17.18 1.90 -19.86
CA SER A 38 15.95 2.56 -19.42
C SER A 38 14.71 1.87 -19.99
N ASN A 39 14.74 1.49 -21.27
CA ASN A 39 13.63 0.77 -21.90
C ASN A 39 13.44 -0.61 -21.30
N GLN A 40 14.53 -1.35 -21.08
CA GLN A 40 14.49 -2.68 -20.45
C GLN A 40 13.93 -2.62 -19.02
N LEU A 41 14.36 -1.63 -18.22
CA LEU A 41 13.83 -1.41 -16.87
C LEU A 41 12.33 -1.08 -16.89
N SER A 42 11.89 -0.24 -17.83
CA SER A 42 10.47 0.10 -17.97
C SER A 42 9.63 -1.14 -18.31
N LEU A 43 10.07 -1.97 -19.26
CA LEU A 43 9.39 -3.21 -19.63
C LEU A 43 9.35 -4.21 -18.47
N GLN A 44 10.45 -4.34 -17.73
CA GLN A 44 10.51 -5.22 -16.57
C GLN A 44 9.57 -4.75 -15.45
N SER A 45 9.47 -3.45 -15.23
CA SER A 45 8.54 -2.87 -14.26
C SER A 45 7.08 -3.17 -14.62
N GLU A 46 6.72 -2.96 -15.89
CA GLU A 46 5.37 -3.24 -16.41
C GLU A 46 5.03 -4.73 -16.29
N TYR A 47 5.96 -5.61 -16.68
CA TYR A 47 5.79 -7.06 -16.54
C TYR A 47 5.60 -7.49 -15.08
N CYS A 48 6.42 -6.97 -14.16
CA CYS A 48 6.31 -7.28 -12.73
C CYS A 48 4.98 -6.80 -12.13
N ALA A 49 4.51 -5.61 -12.53
CA ALA A 49 3.21 -5.09 -12.10
C ALA A 49 2.06 -5.98 -12.59
N SER A 50 2.06 -6.34 -13.87
CA SER A 50 1.02 -7.19 -14.47
C SER A 50 1.03 -8.60 -13.86
N MET A 51 2.20 -9.22 -13.72
CA MET A 51 2.36 -10.52 -13.06
C MET A 51 1.88 -10.46 -11.60
N GLY A 52 2.28 -9.43 -10.85
CA GLY A 52 1.85 -9.21 -9.47
C GLY A 52 0.33 -9.08 -9.34
N ALA A 53 -0.29 -8.29 -10.23
CA ALA A 53 -1.74 -8.10 -10.29
C ALA A 53 -2.47 -9.43 -10.53
N VAL A 54 -2.04 -10.21 -11.53
CA VAL A 54 -2.66 -11.51 -11.87
C VAL A 54 -2.49 -12.51 -10.74
N CYS A 55 -1.26 -12.72 -10.26
CA CYS A 55 -0.99 -13.70 -9.19
C CYS A 55 -1.71 -13.35 -7.89
N CYS A 56 -1.72 -12.07 -7.48
CA CYS A 56 -2.42 -11.65 -6.27
C CYS A 56 -3.93 -11.72 -6.44
N THR A 57 -4.49 -11.45 -7.62
CA THR A 57 -5.93 -11.63 -7.88
C THR A 57 -6.33 -13.10 -7.72
N LEU A 58 -5.54 -14.03 -8.27
CA LEU A 58 -5.79 -15.46 -8.13
C LEU A 58 -5.66 -15.91 -6.66
N LEU A 59 -4.62 -15.45 -5.96
CA LEU A 59 -4.42 -15.76 -4.55
C LEU A 59 -5.51 -15.18 -3.66
N TRP A 60 -5.98 -13.96 -3.95
CA TRP A 60 -7.11 -13.37 -3.26
C TRP A 60 -8.35 -14.23 -3.42
N LYS A 61 -8.69 -14.64 -4.65
CA LYS A 61 -9.81 -15.55 -4.90
C LYS A 61 -9.66 -16.88 -4.18
N ALA A 62 -8.48 -17.51 -4.23
CA ALA A 62 -8.22 -18.76 -3.53
C ALA A 62 -8.39 -18.61 -2.01
N SER A 63 -7.84 -17.53 -1.43
CA SER A 63 -7.92 -17.26 0.01
C SER A 63 -9.34 -17.02 0.54
N GLN A 64 -10.36 -16.87 -0.32
CA GLN A 64 -11.76 -16.80 0.12
C GLN A 64 -12.24 -18.12 0.74
N GLN A 65 -11.59 -19.24 0.40
CA GLN A 65 -11.84 -20.52 1.06
C GLN A 65 -11.04 -20.59 2.36
N GLU A 66 -11.74 -20.64 3.49
CA GLU A 66 -11.09 -20.65 4.82
C GLU A 66 -10.10 -21.81 4.98
N ASP A 67 -10.40 -22.98 4.41
CA ASP A 67 -9.55 -24.17 4.45
C ASP A 67 -8.16 -23.95 3.81
N ILE A 68 -8.03 -22.97 2.90
CA ILE A 68 -6.75 -22.64 2.26
C ILE A 68 -5.85 -21.82 3.20
N ILE A 69 -6.41 -21.08 4.15
CA ILE A 69 -5.64 -20.16 5.01
C ILE A 69 -4.53 -20.89 5.77
N PRO A 70 -4.75 -22.01 6.50
CA PRO A 70 -3.68 -22.72 7.18
C PRO A 70 -2.52 -23.13 6.25
N HIS A 71 -2.82 -23.51 5.01
CA HIS A 71 -1.81 -23.87 4.01
C HIS A 71 -0.98 -22.67 3.55
N LEU A 72 -1.60 -21.49 3.41
CA LEU A 72 -0.87 -20.24 3.11
C LEU A 72 0.05 -19.85 4.26
N LEU A 73 -0.40 -20.01 5.51
CA LEU A 73 0.36 -19.64 6.71
C LEU A 73 1.48 -20.62 7.06
N ALA A 74 1.38 -21.88 6.63
CA ALA A 74 2.42 -22.88 6.84
C ALA A 74 3.73 -22.55 6.10
N GLY A 75 3.64 -21.79 5.01
CA GLY A 75 4.79 -21.31 4.25
C GLY A 75 5.52 -20.15 4.93
N SER A 76 6.84 -20.06 4.75
CA SER A 76 7.63 -18.91 5.26
C SER A 76 7.28 -17.59 4.59
N GLN A 77 6.76 -17.64 3.35
CA GLN A 77 6.52 -16.46 2.52
C GLN A 77 5.47 -15.52 3.09
N MET A 78 4.52 -16.03 3.87
CA MET A 78 3.47 -15.19 4.44
C MET A 78 4.01 -14.16 5.44
N LYS A 79 5.13 -14.46 6.11
CA LYS A 79 5.78 -13.49 7.00
C LYS A 79 6.35 -12.31 6.22
N SER A 80 6.91 -12.57 5.05
CA SER A 80 7.42 -11.54 4.12
C SER A 80 6.29 -10.84 3.37
N PHE A 81 5.13 -11.47 3.22
CA PHE A 81 3.97 -10.89 2.54
C PHE A 81 3.40 -9.68 3.29
N ILE A 82 3.29 -9.73 4.63
CA ILE A 82 2.73 -8.61 5.42
C ILE A 82 3.46 -7.28 5.17
N PRO A 83 4.80 -7.17 5.30
CA PRO A 83 5.49 -5.92 5.04
C PRO A 83 5.40 -5.49 3.57
N VAL A 84 5.30 -6.43 2.61
CA VAL A 84 5.04 -6.10 1.20
C VAL A 84 3.68 -5.41 1.05
N VAL A 85 2.62 -5.92 1.69
CA VAL A 85 1.29 -5.28 1.65
C VAL A 85 1.35 -3.85 2.20
N SER A 86 1.95 -3.66 3.38
CA SER A 86 2.10 -2.32 3.97
C SER A 86 2.89 -1.38 3.06
N PHE A 87 4.06 -1.81 2.59
CA PHE A 87 4.94 -0.98 1.76
C PHE A 87 4.28 -0.61 0.43
N THR A 88 3.66 -1.59 -0.25
CA THR A 88 2.98 -1.35 -1.51
C THR A 88 1.78 -0.42 -1.32
N LEU A 89 1.01 -0.57 -0.24
CA LEU A 89 -0.10 0.32 0.06
C LEU A 89 0.39 1.76 0.33
N GLU A 90 1.43 1.95 1.15
CA GLU A 90 1.99 3.29 1.41
C GLU A 90 2.55 3.92 0.14
N SER A 91 3.30 3.15 -0.66
CA SER A 91 3.83 3.62 -1.94
C SER A 91 2.71 4.05 -2.87
N PHE A 92 1.64 3.25 -2.97
CA PHE A 92 0.48 3.58 -3.77
C PHE A 92 -0.21 4.88 -3.29
N LEU A 93 -0.41 5.05 -1.98
CA LEU A 93 -0.98 6.27 -1.42
C LEU A 93 -0.11 7.50 -1.66
N ALA A 94 1.21 7.33 -1.63
CA ALA A 94 2.18 8.39 -1.90
C ALA A 94 2.27 8.74 -3.40
N THR A 95 2.10 7.78 -4.29
CA THR A 95 2.11 8.04 -5.74
C THR A 95 0.92 8.89 -6.17
N TYR A 96 -0.26 8.62 -5.61
CA TYR A 96 -1.49 9.24 -6.10
C TYR A 96 -1.90 10.50 -5.34
N GLU A 97 -1.49 10.71 -4.08
CA GLU A 97 -1.72 11.92 -3.27
C GLU A 97 -3.13 12.57 -3.29
N GLY A 98 -4.17 11.87 -3.78
CA GLY A 98 -5.54 12.38 -3.94
C GLY A 98 -6.04 12.38 -5.39
N GLU A 99 -5.17 12.30 -6.38
CA GLU A 99 -5.48 12.20 -7.81
C GLU A 99 -5.47 10.74 -8.26
N MET A 100 -6.50 10.01 -7.85
CA MET A 100 -6.65 8.61 -8.22
C MET A 100 -7.00 8.46 -9.71
N PRO A 101 -6.51 7.40 -10.40
CA PRO A 101 -6.90 7.12 -11.77
C PRO A 101 -8.42 6.96 -11.90
N GLU A 102 -9.02 7.52 -12.96
CA GLU A 102 -10.46 7.41 -13.19
C GLU A 102 -10.91 5.97 -13.42
N ASN A 103 -10.08 5.20 -14.15
CA ASN A 103 -10.35 3.82 -14.52
C ASN A 103 -9.58 2.86 -13.62
N MET A 104 -10.18 1.68 -13.42
CA MET A 104 -9.52 0.57 -12.77
C MET A 104 -8.33 0.11 -13.63
N ASN A 105 -7.11 0.29 -13.13
CA ASN A 105 -5.89 -0.17 -13.77
C ASN A 105 -5.28 -1.37 -13.01
N GLU A 106 -4.21 -1.95 -13.56
CA GLU A 106 -3.54 -3.10 -12.97
C GLU A 106 -2.98 -2.80 -11.57
N GLU A 107 -2.48 -1.58 -11.32
CA GLU A 107 -1.95 -1.17 -10.03
C GLU A 107 -3.03 -1.14 -8.94
N ILE A 108 -4.20 -0.53 -9.22
CA ILE A 108 -5.33 -0.52 -8.29
C ILE A 108 -5.79 -1.96 -8.00
N GLN A 109 -5.88 -2.81 -9.03
CA GLN A 109 -6.26 -4.22 -8.86
C GLN A 109 -5.24 -5.00 -8.04
N PHE A 110 -3.95 -4.73 -8.25
CA PHE A 110 -2.87 -5.32 -7.48
C PHE A 110 -2.99 -4.95 -5.99
N VAL A 111 -3.13 -3.66 -5.68
CA VAL A 111 -3.28 -3.19 -4.29
C VAL A 111 -4.57 -3.72 -3.66
N LEU A 112 -5.69 -3.72 -4.39
CA LEU A 112 -6.95 -4.32 -3.94
C LEU A 112 -6.77 -5.79 -3.58
N SER A 113 -6.07 -6.54 -4.41
CA SER A 113 -5.82 -7.96 -4.18
C SER A 113 -4.94 -8.21 -2.97
N LEU A 114 -3.90 -7.40 -2.77
CA LEU A 114 -3.04 -7.48 -1.58
C LEU A 114 -3.82 -7.26 -0.28
N VAL A 115 -4.60 -6.17 -0.20
CA VAL A 115 -5.44 -5.86 0.97
C VAL A 115 -6.52 -6.92 1.14
N GLY A 116 -7.10 -7.41 0.04
CA GLY A 116 -8.11 -8.47 0.04
C GLY A 116 -7.60 -9.80 0.60
N ILE A 117 -6.37 -10.22 0.26
CA ILE A 117 -5.74 -11.40 0.85
C ILE A 117 -5.62 -11.26 2.36
N VAL A 118 -5.14 -10.11 2.84
CA VAL A 118 -5.03 -9.84 4.29
C VAL A 118 -6.41 -9.86 4.96
N THR A 119 -7.43 -9.33 4.30
CA THR A 119 -8.82 -9.33 4.80
C THR A 119 -9.32 -10.74 5.02
N ASN A 120 -9.11 -11.64 4.04
CA ASN A 120 -9.51 -13.04 4.13
C ASN A 120 -8.70 -13.80 5.20
N VAL A 121 -7.41 -13.53 5.31
CA VAL A 121 -6.56 -14.11 6.37
C VAL A 121 -7.06 -13.68 7.75
N ALA A 122 -7.39 -12.40 7.92
CA ALA A 122 -7.97 -11.92 9.17
C ALA A 122 -9.37 -12.52 9.45
N ALA A 123 -10.13 -12.94 8.43
CA ALA A 123 -11.43 -13.57 8.61
C ALA A 123 -11.32 -14.95 9.29
N SER A 124 -10.20 -15.67 9.14
CA SER A 124 -9.98 -16.97 9.80
C SER A 124 -9.32 -16.84 11.18
N ALA A 125 -9.68 -17.73 12.11
CA ALA A 125 -9.11 -17.73 13.47
C ALA A 125 -7.58 -17.90 13.50
N VAL A 126 -7.05 -18.85 12.73
CA VAL A 126 -5.60 -19.11 12.64
C VAL A 126 -4.87 -17.93 11.99
N GLY A 127 -5.50 -17.29 11.01
CA GLY A 127 -4.95 -16.10 10.36
C GLY A 127 -4.91 -14.89 11.27
N ARG A 128 -5.93 -14.65 12.11
CA ARG A 128 -5.86 -13.60 13.15
C ARG A 128 -4.74 -13.84 14.14
N GLU A 129 -4.58 -15.08 14.59
CA GLU A 129 -3.51 -15.44 15.52
C GLU A 129 -2.13 -15.19 14.89
N PHE A 130 -1.95 -15.59 13.64
CA PHE A 130 -0.73 -15.34 12.87
C PHE A 130 -0.45 -13.83 12.72
N LEU A 131 -1.43 -13.06 12.24
CA LEU A 131 -1.29 -11.61 12.04
C LEU A 131 -0.95 -10.92 13.35
N SER A 132 -1.66 -11.23 14.44
CA SER A 132 -1.49 -10.56 15.74
C SER A 132 -0.15 -10.85 16.41
N LYS A 133 0.48 -11.99 16.09
CA LYS A 133 1.83 -12.34 16.57
C LYS A 133 2.94 -11.78 15.68
N SER A 134 2.62 -11.27 14.50
CA SER A 134 3.60 -10.68 13.59
C SER A 134 4.16 -9.37 14.14
N SER A 135 5.48 -9.19 14.06
CA SER A 135 6.15 -7.91 14.34
C SER A 135 5.65 -6.78 13.43
N HIS A 136 5.06 -7.12 12.27
CA HIS A 136 4.54 -6.16 11.30
C HIS A 136 3.05 -5.85 11.47
N CYS A 137 2.36 -6.44 12.46
CA CYS A 137 0.94 -6.20 12.69
C CYS A 137 0.63 -4.71 12.91
N LYS A 138 1.46 -4.03 13.69
CA LYS A 138 1.29 -2.60 13.98
C LYS A 138 1.44 -1.75 12.72
N THR A 139 2.49 -1.99 11.93
CA THR A 139 2.72 -1.29 10.66
C THR A 139 1.56 -1.51 9.68
N LEU A 140 1.01 -2.72 9.63
CA LEU A 140 -0.17 -3.02 8.81
C LEU A 140 -1.41 -2.21 9.26
N VAL A 141 -1.67 -2.14 10.57
CA VAL A 141 -2.77 -1.34 11.14
C VAL A 141 -2.57 0.16 10.88
N GLU A 142 -1.34 0.66 11.00
CA GLU A 142 -0.99 2.04 10.68
C GLU A 142 -1.26 2.36 9.20
N SER A 143 -0.88 1.46 8.29
CA SER A 143 -1.14 1.65 6.86
C SER A 143 -2.62 1.62 6.48
N PHE A 144 -3.39 0.75 7.12
CA PHE A 144 -4.85 0.77 6.96
C PHE A 144 -5.46 2.06 7.52
N SER A 145 -4.97 2.55 8.66
CA SER A 145 -5.41 3.84 9.21
C SER A 145 -5.09 5.00 8.26
N HIS A 146 -3.92 4.97 7.62
CA HIS A 146 -3.50 6.00 6.68
C HIS A 146 -4.37 6.00 5.41
N LEU A 147 -4.67 4.83 4.86
CA LEU A 147 -5.64 4.65 3.77
C LEU A 147 -7.02 5.21 4.14
N LEU A 148 -7.51 4.87 5.33
CA LEU A 148 -8.83 5.28 5.80
C LEU A 148 -8.96 6.80 5.93
N ALA A 149 -7.87 7.48 6.31
CA ALA A 149 -7.81 8.94 6.44
C ALA A 149 -7.81 9.71 5.11
N LYS A 150 -7.55 9.05 3.97
CA LYS A 150 -7.55 9.73 2.66
C LYS A 150 -8.97 10.15 2.23
N PRO A 151 -9.14 11.19 1.40
CA PRO A 151 -10.44 11.52 0.82
C PRO A 151 -11.05 10.35 0.04
N PHE A 152 -12.38 10.33 -0.05
CA PHE A 152 -13.08 9.27 -0.79
C PHE A 152 -12.94 9.46 -2.30
N SER A 153 -12.58 8.39 -2.99
CA SER A 153 -12.70 8.23 -4.43
C SER A 153 -13.37 6.89 -4.73
N LYS A 154 -13.93 6.73 -5.94
CA LYS A 154 -14.67 5.51 -6.33
C LYS A 154 -13.89 4.22 -6.07
N HIS A 155 -12.59 4.21 -6.35
CA HIS A 155 -11.73 3.02 -6.15
C HIS A 155 -11.25 2.88 -4.70
N LEU A 156 -11.01 4.00 -4.01
CA LEU A 156 -10.64 3.99 -2.60
C LEU A 156 -11.76 3.47 -1.71
N ILE A 157 -13.04 3.63 -2.07
CA ILE A 157 -14.16 3.07 -1.29
C ILE A 157 -14.02 1.55 -1.11
N ARG A 158 -13.67 0.81 -2.18
CA ARG A 158 -13.48 -0.65 -2.09
C ARG A 158 -12.28 -1.01 -1.23
N LEU A 159 -11.16 -0.31 -1.41
CA LEU A 159 -9.94 -0.50 -0.59
C LEU A 159 -10.21 -0.22 0.89
N LYS A 160 -10.90 0.90 1.18
CA LYS A 160 -11.28 1.29 2.54
C LYS A 160 -12.23 0.26 3.16
N GLY A 161 -13.21 -0.25 2.42
CA GLY A 161 -14.09 -1.32 2.89
C GLY A 161 -13.32 -2.56 3.35
N LEU A 162 -12.38 -3.04 2.53
CA LEU A 162 -11.50 -4.16 2.88
C LEU A 162 -10.62 -3.85 4.11
N ALA A 163 -10.11 -2.63 4.21
CA ALA A 163 -9.31 -2.21 5.35
C ALA A 163 -10.13 -2.17 6.66
N VAL A 164 -11.32 -1.56 6.67
CA VAL A 164 -12.19 -1.57 7.86
C VAL A 164 -12.58 -3.00 8.24
N MET A 165 -12.96 -3.83 7.27
CA MET A 165 -13.31 -5.24 7.50
C MET A 165 -12.12 -6.01 8.08
N SER A 166 -10.90 -5.79 7.57
CA SER A 166 -9.67 -6.39 8.10
C SER A 166 -9.40 -5.98 9.55
N LEU A 167 -9.56 -4.69 9.87
CA LEU A 167 -9.36 -4.18 11.23
C LEU A 167 -10.41 -4.73 12.20
N TYR A 168 -11.68 -4.80 11.79
CA TYR A 168 -12.73 -5.48 12.56
C TYR A 168 -12.40 -6.95 12.78
N ASN A 169 -12.04 -7.68 11.72
CA ASN A 169 -11.66 -9.08 11.83
C ASN A 169 -10.51 -9.24 12.84
N LEU A 170 -9.46 -8.42 12.74
CA LEU A 170 -8.34 -8.44 13.68
C LEU A 170 -8.76 -8.16 15.13
N SER A 171 -9.78 -7.31 15.35
CA SER A 171 -10.29 -6.95 16.67
C SER A 171 -10.94 -8.12 17.41
N ILE A 172 -11.36 -9.17 16.70
CA ILE A 172 -11.90 -10.42 17.29
C ILE A 172 -10.81 -11.15 18.08
N ASN A 173 -9.53 -10.96 17.77
CA ASN A 173 -8.41 -11.55 18.51
C ASN A 173 -7.89 -10.60 19.60
N GLN A 174 -7.67 -11.08 20.82
CA GLN A 174 -7.22 -10.24 21.95
C GLN A 174 -5.88 -9.53 21.70
N MET A 175 -4.91 -10.17 21.04
CA MET A 175 -3.62 -9.52 20.72
C MET A 175 -3.81 -8.47 19.62
N GLY A 176 -4.60 -8.79 18.59
CA GLY A 176 -4.97 -7.85 17.54
C GLY A 176 -5.69 -6.61 18.11
N LEU A 177 -6.64 -6.84 19.02
CA LEU A 177 -7.38 -5.80 19.72
C LEU A 177 -6.46 -4.89 20.55
N LYS A 178 -5.49 -5.46 21.28
CA LYS A 178 -4.47 -4.67 21.98
C LYS A 178 -3.70 -3.75 21.03
N VAL A 179 -3.29 -4.25 19.87
CA VAL A 179 -2.63 -3.43 18.84
C VAL A 179 -3.55 -2.28 18.41
N LEU A 180 -4.80 -2.57 18.05
CA LEU A 180 -5.77 -1.56 17.61
C LEU A 180 -6.03 -0.49 18.68
N THR A 181 -6.24 -0.89 19.93
CA THR A 181 -6.45 0.05 21.06
C THR A 181 -5.23 0.93 21.35
N SER A 182 -4.02 0.46 20.98
CA SER A 182 -2.79 1.22 21.11
C SER A 182 -2.52 2.16 19.93
N THR A 183 -3.25 2.00 18.82
CA THR A 183 -3.10 2.83 17.61
C THR A 183 -3.72 4.20 17.86
N LYS A 184 -2.87 5.23 17.88
CA LYS A 184 -3.29 6.61 18.12
C LYS A 184 -4.21 7.11 17.00
N GLY A 185 -5.29 7.80 17.38
CA GLY A 185 -6.20 8.46 16.44
C GLY A 185 -7.15 7.52 15.69
N LEU A 186 -7.09 6.20 15.95
CA LEU A 186 -7.96 5.24 15.28
C LEU A 186 -9.44 5.50 15.60
N VAL A 187 -9.79 5.75 16.86
CA VAL A 187 -11.19 6.01 17.24
C VAL A 187 -11.74 7.28 16.58
N PRO A 188 -11.11 8.47 16.71
CA PRO A 188 -11.55 9.67 15.99
C PRO A 188 -11.70 9.47 14.47
N LEU A 189 -10.80 8.70 13.86
CA LEU A 189 -10.87 8.36 12.44
C LEU A 189 -12.12 7.52 12.12
N LEU A 190 -12.42 6.50 12.94
CA LEU A 190 -13.60 5.67 12.75
C LEU A 190 -14.91 6.44 12.98
N THR A 191 -14.96 7.34 13.97
CA THR A 191 -16.12 8.23 14.16
C THR A 191 -16.30 9.20 13.00
N TRP A 192 -15.20 9.76 12.48
CA TRP A 192 -15.26 10.56 11.26
C TRP A 192 -15.76 9.73 10.06
N LEU A 193 -15.28 8.50 9.86
CA LEU A 193 -15.75 7.63 8.78
C LEU A 193 -17.26 7.39 8.85
N LEU A 194 -17.83 7.22 10.05
CA LEU A 194 -19.28 7.06 10.22
C LEU A 194 -20.10 8.29 9.84
N SER A 195 -19.53 9.50 9.92
CA SER A 195 -20.24 10.74 9.60
C SER A 195 -20.21 11.07 8.11
N VAL A 196 -19.23 10.56 7.37
CA VAL A 196 -19.01 10.89 5.95
C VAL A 196 -19.39 9.78 4.98
N GLU A 197 -19.40 8.51 5.41
CA GLU A 197 -19.70 7.37 4.54
C GLU A 197 -21.18 6.97 4.58
N ASN A 198 -21.74 6.64 3.42
CA ASN A 198 -23.13 6.22 3.28
C ASN A 198 -23.30 4.71 2.99
N SER A 199 -22.23 4.01 2.61
CA SER A 199 -22.24 2.55 2.40
C SER A 199 -22.62 1.81 3.68
N GLU A 200 -23.72 1.05 3.62
CA GLU A 200 -24.22 0.25 4.74
C GLU A 200 -23.18 -0.74 5.27
N GLU A 201 -22.49 -1.43 4.35
CA GLU A 201 -21.47 -2.43 4.70
C GLU A 201 -20.28 -1.78 5.43
N MET A 202 -19.80 -0.65 4.94
CA MET A 202 -18.66 0.03 5.56
C MET A 202 -19.04 0.63 6.91
N ARG A 203 -20.25 1.20 7.03
CA ARG A 203 -20.79 1.69 8.32
C ARG A 203 -20.95 0.56 9.32
N LEU A 204 -21.47 -0.59 8.90
CA LEU A 204 -21.63 -1.76 9.76
C LEU A 204 -20.28 -2.22 10.33
N HIS A 205 -19.28 -2.46 9.48
CA HIS A 205 -17.95 -2.89 9.95
C HIS A 205 -17.27 -1.83 10.82
N THR A 206 -17.47 -0.54 10.51
CA THR A 206 -16.95 0.55 11.33
C THR A 206 -17.59 0.57 12.72
N LEU A 207 -18.92 0.40 12.81
CA LEU A 207 -19.65 0.30 14.07
C LEU A 207 -19.22 -0.92 14.89
N LEU A 208 -19.09 -2.08 14.24
CA LEU A 208 -18.65 -3.32 14.89
C LEU A 208 -17.22 -3.20 15.43
N LEU A 209 -16.31 -2.56 14.67
CA LEU A 209 -14.96 -2.28 15.13
C LEU A 209 -14.95 -1.31 16.32
N LEU A 210 -15.69 -0.19 16.25
CA LEU A 210 -15.82 0.74 17.37
C LEU A 210 -16.36 0.04 18.62
N HIS A 211 -17.41 -0.76 18.46
CA HIS A 211 -17.99 -1.56 19.54
C HIS A 211 -16.94 -2.50 20.15
N SER A 212 -16.16 -3.20 19.32
CA SER A 212 -15.07 -4.06 19.80
C SER A 212 -14.00 -3.30 20.59
N LEU A 213 -13.66 -2.07 20.18
CA LEU A 213 -12.65 -1.25 20.87
C LEU A 213 -13.12 -0.74 22.23
N ILE A 214 -14.38 -0.33 22.35
CA ILE A 214 -14.94 0.20 23.60
C ILE A 214 -15.40 -0.89 24.57
N SER A 215 -15.69 -2.10 24.08
CA SER A 215 -16.12 -3.23 24.93
C SER A 215 -14.97 -3.81 25.75
N GLU A 216 -13.72 -3.47 25.44
CA GLU A 216 -12.57 -3.92 26.22
C GLU A 216 -12.56 -3.31 27.63
N PRO A 217 -12.39 -4.13 28.68
CA PRO A 217 -12.32 -3.65 30.05
C PRO A 217 -11.21 -2.60 30.20
N ASN A 218 -11.53 -1.48 30.84
CA ASN A 218 -10.64 -0.35 31.14
C ASN A 218 -10.35 0.66 30.00
N ASN A 219 -11.08 0.61 28.89
CA ASN A 219 -10.94 1.60 27.80
C ASN A 219 -11.85 2.84 27.95
N ILE A 220 -11.98 3.40 29.15
CA ILE A 220 -12.81 4.59 29.43
C ILE A 220 -12.41 5.76 28.51
N LYS A 221 -11.10 5.90 28.22
CA LYS A 221 -10.60 6.93 27.31
C LYS A 221 -11.19 6.80 25.90
N LEU A 222 -11.21 5.59 25.33
CA LEU A 222 -11.78 5.36 23.99
C LEU A 222 -13.28 5.59 24.00
N LEU A 223 -13.97 5.25 25.09
CA LEU A 223 -15.40 5.53 25.24
C LEU A 223 -15.70 7.04 25.24
N LEU A 224 -14.85 7.85 25.87
CA LEU A 224 -14.94 9.31 25.81
C LEU A 224 -14.67 9.82 24.38
N GLU A 225 -13.65 9.31 23.69
CA GLU A 225 -13.36 9.68 22.29
C GLU A 225 -14.52 9.34 21.34
N VAL A 226 -15.17 8.18 21.52
CA VAL A 226 -16.39 7.82 20.75
C VAL A 226 -17.53 8.77 21.08
N LYS A 227 -17.75 9.09 22.36
CA LYS A 227 -18.83 10.01 22.78
C LYS A 227 -18.64 11.41 22.20
N GLU A 228 -17.40 11.89 22.10
CA GLU A 228 -17.10 13.19 21.49
C GLU A 228 -17.27 13.19 19.97
N GLY A 229 -16.94 12.08 19.30
CA GLY A 229 -17.01 11.96 17.84
C GLY A 229 -18.37 11.56 17.27
N VAL A 230 -19.21 10.84 18.02
CA VAL A 230 -20.58 10.51 17.62
C VAL A 230 -21.49 11.65 18.08
N SER A 231 -21.75 12.60 17.19
CA SER A 231 -22.86 13.55 17.38
C SER A 231 -24.16 12.74 17.50
N LEU A 232 -24.68 12.59 18.71
CA LEU A 232 -26.03 12.09 18.89
C LEU A 232 -26.96 13.03 18.11
N PRO A 233 -27.89 12.52 17.27
CA PRO A 233 -28.91 13.37 16.71
C PRO A 233 -29.58 14.07 17.90
N SER A 234 -29.57 15.41 17.89
CA SER A 234 -30.40 16.21 18.80
C SER A 234 -31.78 15.58 18.76
N ALA A 235 -32.26 15.09 19.89
CA ALA A 235 -33.63 14.66 20.03
C ALA A 235 -34.49 15.90 19.81
N ALA A 236 -34.86 16.15 18.55
CA ALA A 236 -35.92 17.05 18.19
C ALA A 236 -37.22 16.36 18.65
N MET A 237 -37.56 16.63 19.92
CA MET A 237 -38.94 16.61 20.39
C MET A 237 -39.70 17.78 19.79
#